data_AF-A0ABD0BBR0-F1
#
_entry.id   AF-A0ABD0BBR0-F1
#
_cell.length_a   1.000
_cell.length_b   1.000
_cell.length_c   1.000
_cell.angle_alpha   90.00
_cell.angle_beta   90.00
_cell.angle_gamma   90.00
#
_symmetry.space_group_name_H-M   'P 1'
#
loop_
_entity.id
_entity.type
_entity.pdbx_description
1 polymer ?
#
loop_
_entity_poly.entity_id
_entity_poly.type
_entity_poly.pdbx_seq_one_letter_code
_entity_poly.pdbx_strand_id
1 'polypeptide(L)'
;MAQSIEPNIADLANGWLKSYGVPYKLEQESLNTEIDKALEYYYSKNGGTGGNRPDAKLLLQDQNLDYYPIIIEYKGYKNKLVKLDSDGQVENRKPKDGPHLQNINNFAVNGAVHYANALLHHTSYTNIIAIGMTGYKNEQGKIEHEIGVYYVSKSNLGAGQKVDEYTDLSFLSPKNFNSFIEKVKTLHLSQDDLDKLKEQREREIDASLVKLNNDIYQNEKGLGENDRVYLVAASIIATIGIPGKVSPLEKSDLKSSSESGNTDGDIIVRKIRAFLEEKKLPKEKKDLILRTLQNTLTTENINKVTDRVRA
;
A
#
# COMPACT_ATOMS: atom_id res chain seq x y z
N MET A 1 0.48 -33.26 8.00
CA MET A 1 1.05 -32.02 7.44
C MET A 1 2.51 -31.96 7.85
N ALA A 2 3.42 -31.60 6.94
CA ALA A 2 4.83 -31.37 7.30
C ALA A 2 4.90 -30.23 8.34
N GLN A 3 5.83 -30.30 9.29
CA GLN A 3 6.01 -29.24 10.28
C GLN A 3 6.65 -28.02 9.61
N SER A 4 6.11 -26.83 9.86
CA SER A 4 6.73 -25.57 9.40
C SER A 4 8.14 -25.43 9.97
N ILE A 5 9.08 -25.00 9.14
CA ILE A 5 10.44 -24.62 9.57
C ILE A 5 10.68 -23.11 9.49
N GLU A 6 9.61 -22.30 9.50
CA GLU A 6 9.68 -20.84 9.36
C GLU A 6 10.66 -20.17 10.33
N PRO A 7 10.73 -20.57 11.62
CA PRO A 7 11.75 -20.03 12.53
C PRO A 7 13.19 -20.29 12.07
N ASN A 8 13.45 -21.43 11.42
CA ASN A 8 14.78 -21.73 10.87
C ASN A 8 15.10 -20.90 9.62
N ILE A 9 14.09 -20.61 8.79
CA ILE A 9 14.24 -19.73 7.62
C ILE A 9 14.51 -18.29 8.07
N ALA A 10 13.75 -17.82 9.07
CA ALA A 10 13.96 -16.50 9.67
C ALA A 10 15.36 -16.38 10.30
N ASP A 11 15.79 -17.38 11.07
CA ASP A 11 17.13 -17.41 11.68
C ASP A 11 18.24 -17.36 10.62
N LEU A 12 18.13 -18.16 9.54
CA LEU A 12 19.07 -18.17 8.44
C LEU A 12 19.17 -16.81 7.74
N ALA A 13 18.02 -16.25 7.34
CA ALA A 13 17.94 -14.99 6.62
C ALA A 13 18.44 -13.80 7.46
N ASN A 14 17.98 -13.71 8.72
CA ASN A 14 18.40 -12.67 9.64
C ASN A 14 19.87 -12.83 10.04
N GLY A 15 20.37 -14.07 10.11
CA GLY A 15 21.78 -14.39 10.28
C GLY A 15 22.66 -13.83 9.16
N TRP A 16 22.20 -13.94 7.91
CA TRP A 16 22.87 -13.29 6.78
C TRP A 16 22.88 -11.77 6.91
N LEU A 17 21.72 -11.14 7.13
CA LEU A 17 21.62 -9.68 7.31
C LEU A 17 22.57 -9.18 8.41
N LYS A 18 22.61 -9.89 9.55
CA LYS A 18 23.53 -9.61 10.65
C LYS A 18 25.00 -9.76 10.23
N SER A 19 25.36 -10.85 9.55
CA SER A 19 26.73 -11.11 9.11
C SER A 19 27.24 -10.08 8.09
N TYR A 20 26.33 -9.52 7.28
CA TYR A 20 26.63 -8.49 6.30
C TYR A 20 26.57 -7.07 6.85
N GLY A 21 26.28 -6.90 8.15
CA GLY A 21 26.23 -5.59 8.81
C GLY A 21 25.06 -4.72 8.35
N VAL A 22 23.97 -5.32 7.90
CA VAL A 22 22.79 -4.61 7.39
C VAL A 22 21.85 -4.25 8.55
N PRO A 23 21.41 -2.98 8.70
CA PRO A 23 20.63 -2.53 9.85
C PRO A 23 19.14 -2.91 9.74
N TYR A 24 18.83 -4.20 9.84
CA TYR A 24 17.45 -4.69 9.78
C TYR A 24 16.69 -4.51 11.09
N LYS A 25 15.37 -4.42 10.99
CA LYS A 25 14.41 -4.33 12.09
C LYS A 25 13.44 -5.50 12.00
N LEU A 26 13.22 -6.18 13.11
CA LEU A 26 12.26 -7.28 13.20
C LEU A 26 10.82 -6.76 13.27
N GLU A 27 9.88 -7.70 13.22
CA GLU A 27 8.43 -7.49 13.20
C GLU A 27 7.92 -6.36 14.11
N GLN A 28 8.35 -6.35 15.37
CA GLN A 28 7.86 -5.42 16.40
C GLN A 28 8.72 -4.14 16.55
N GLU A 29 9.89 -4.08 15.91
CA GLU A 29 10.76 -2.91 16.00
C GLU A 29 10.31 -1.80 15.06
N SER A 30 10.37 -0.55 15.50
CA SER A 30 10.11 0.61 14.63
C SER A 30 11.24 0.80 13.62
N LEU A 31 10.89 1.10 12.37
CA LEU A 31 11.86 1.51 11.35
C LEU A 31 11.89 3.03 11.21
N ASN A 32 10.73 3.63 10.92
CA ASN A 32 10.47 5.07 11.05
C ASN A 32 8.95 5.32 11.06
N THR A 33 8.54 6.51 11.53
CA THR A 33 7.12 6.86 11.69
C THR A 33 6.30 6.76 10.41
N GLU A 34 6.88 7.12 9.25
CA GLU A 34 6.17 7.11 7.96
C GLU A 34 5.86 5.68 7.51
N ILE A 35 6.87 4.79 7.56
CA ILE A 35 6.76 3.38 7.21
C ILE A 35 5.85 2.64 8.20
N ASP A 36 6.02 2.88 9.50
CA ASP A 36 5.27 2.15 10.53
C ASP A 36 3.77 2.48 10.43
N LYS A 37 3.41 3.76 10.23
CA LYS A 37 2.03 4.18 9.97
C LYS A 37 1.48 3.63 8.67
N ALA A 38 2.29 3.60 7.60
CA ALA A 38 1.88 3.04 6.32
C ALA A 38 1.49 1.56 6.43
N LEU A 39 2.25 0.77 7.19
CA LEU A 39 1.92 -0.63 7.46
C LEU A 39 0.67 -0.75 8.35
N GLU A 40 0.53 0.09 9.38
CA GLU A 40 -0.62 0.09 10.28
C GLU A 40 -1.94 0.45 9.58
N TYR A 41 -1.95 1.45 8.69
CA TYR A 41 -3.19 1.94 8.08
C TYR A 41 -3.65 1.11 6.89
N TYR A 42 -2.76 0.34 6.27
CA TYR A 42 -3.12 -0.51 5.14
C TYR A 42 -3.96 -1.71 5.58
N TYR A 43 -4.75 -2.27 4.66
CA TYR A 43 -5.58 -3.43 5.00
C TYR A 43 -4.71 -4.65 5.33
N SER A 44 -5.17 -5.45 6.29
CA SER A 44 -4.42 -6.59 6.78
C SER A 44 -4.38 -7.73 5.75
N LYS A 45 -3.37 -8.57 5.89
CA LYS A 45 -3.24 -9.89 5.27
C LYS A 45 -4.49 -10.77 5.42
N ASN A 46 -5.22 -10.66 6.53
CA ASN A 46 -6.46 -11.41 6.78
C ASN A 46 -7.73 -10.64 6.43
N GLY A 47 -7.62 -9.43 5.88
CA GLY A 47 -8.72 -8.49 5.72
C GLY A 47 -8.93 -7.59 6.94
N GLY A 48 -9.66 -6.48 6.78
CA GLY A 48 -9.80 -5.45 7.82
C GLY A 48 -8.61 -4.49 7.90
N THR A 49 -8.58 -3.61 8.90
CA THR A 49 -7.53 -2.59 9.12
C THR A 49 -6.49 -3.05 10.15
N GLY A 50 -5.21 -2.68 9.96
CA GLY A 50 -4.15 -2.96 10.93
C GLY A 50 -3.50 -4.33 10.81
N GLY A 51 -2.43 -4.55 11.57
CA GLY A 51 -1.82 -5.88 11.71
C GLY A 51 -0.88 -6.31 10.59
N ASN A 52 -0.52 -5.43 9.66
CA ASN A 52 0.58 -5.72 8.72
C ASN A 52 1.91 -5.63 9.46
N ARG A 53 2.56 -6.78 9.58
CA ARG A 53 3.81 -6.91 10.32
C ARG A 53 4.75 -7.78 9.49
N PRO A 54 5.68 -7.19 8.72
CA PRO A 54 6.68 -7.96 8.02
C PRO A 54 7.67 -8.58 8.99
N ASP A 55 8.16 -9.77 8.67
CA ASP A 55 9.10 -10.50 9.53
C ASP A 55 10.40 -9.72 9.75
N ALA A 56 10.88 -9.06 8.70
CA ALA A 56 11.97 -8.08 8.77
C ALA A 56 11.76 -6.92 7.80
N LYS A 57 12.29 -5.76 8.16
CA LYS A 57 12.24 -4.53 7.37
C LYS A 57 13.52 -3.73 7.50
N LEU A 58 13.92 -3.04 6.43
CA LEU A 58 15.13 -2.22 6.37
C LEU A 58 14.88 -0.96 5.55
N LEU A 59 15.72 0.04 5.76
CA LEU A 59 15.81 1.23 4.91
C LEU A 59 17.27 1.41 4.53
N LEU A 60 17.60 1.16 3.26
CA LEU A 60 18.97 1.32 2.73
C LEU A 60 19.02 2.50 1.77
N GLN A 61 20.20 3.11 1.63
CA GLN A 61 20.43 4.25 0.75
C GLN A 61 21.47 3.87 -0.32
N ASP A 62 21.22 4.21 -1.58
CA ASP A 62 22.20 4.04 -2.65
C ASP A 62 23.21 5.20 -2.68
N GLN A 63 24.22 5.10 -3.56
CA GLN A 63 25.23 6.15 -3.78
C GLN A 63 24.66 7.48 -4.28
N ASN A 64 23.44 7.49 -4.82
CA ASN A 64 22.76 8.70 -5.30
C ASN A 64 21.90 9.35 -4.21
N LEU A 65 21.99 8.84 -2.98
CA LEU A 65 21.21 9.28 -1.82
C LEU A 65 19.73 8.90 -1.89
N ASP A 66 19.34 8.01 -2.80
CA ASP A 66 17.97 7.48 -2.88
C ASP A 66 17.76 6.43 -1.78
N TYR A 67 16.69 6.58 -1.00
CA TYR A 67 16.30 5.61 0.01
C TYR A 67 15.37 4.53 -0.57
N TYR A 68 15.66 3.27 -0.24
CA TYR A 68 14.90 2.09 -0.62
C TYR A 68 14.41 1.35 0.62
N PRO A 69 13.10 1.39 0.91
CA PRO A 69 12.49 0.47 1.84
C PRO A 69 12.63 -0.96 1.33
N ILE A 70 12.98 -1.88 2.23
CA ILE A 70 13.11 -3.30 1.94
C ILE A 70 12.25 -4.05 2.93
N ILE A 71 11.34 -4.88 2.42
CA ILE A 71 10.39 -5.65 3.22
C ILE A 71 10.58 -7.13 2.97
N ILE A 72 10.70 -7.90 4.04
CA ILE A 72 11.00 -9.33 3.99
C ILE A 72 9.89 -10.13 4.68
N GLU A 73 9.47 -11.20 4.02
CA GLU A 73 8.52 -12.19 4.52
C GLU A 73 9.11 -13.60 4.45
N TYR A 74 8.91 -14.40 5.49
CA TYR A 74 9.34 -15.78 5.60
C TYR A 74 8.16 -16.76 5.52
N LYS A 75 8.41 -17.94 4.94
CA LYS A 75 7.49 -19.10 4.99
C LYS A 75 8.24 -20.40 5.23
N GLY A 76 7.72 -21.24 6.12
CA GLY A 76 8.39 -22.50 6.51
C GLY A 76 8.03 -23.76 5.74
N TYR A 77 7.56 -23.66 4.49
CA TYR A 77 7.08 -24.81 3.74
C TYR A 77 7.58 -24.81 2.29
N LYS A 78 7.84 -26.00 1.74
CA LYS A 78 8.17 -26.18 0.32
C LYS A 78 7.09 -25.56 -0.59
N ASN A 79 7.51 -24.95 -1.70
CA ASN A 79 6.63 -24.34 -2.71
C ASN A 79 5.75 -23.20 -2.17
N LYS A 80 6.17 -22.50 -1.10
CA LYS A 80 5.50 -21.31 -0.58
C LYS A 80 6.23 -20.01 -0.88
N LEU A 81 7.08 -20.00 -1.90
CA LEU A 81 7.81 -18.81 -2.29
C LEU A 81 6.89 -17.74 -2.89
N VAL A 82 6.21 -18.08 -3.99
CA VAL A 82 5.40 -17.14 -4.77
C VAL A 82 4.25 -17.87 -5.46
N LYS A 83 3.11 -17.19 -5.58
CA LYS A 83 2.00 -17.56 -6.44
C LYS A 83 1.85 -16.52 -7.54
N LEU A 84 1.99 -16.97 -8.79
CA LEU A 84 1.88 -16.14 -9.98
C LEU A 84 0.55 -16.40 -10.71
N ASP A 85 0.08 -15.39 -11.44
CA ASP A 85 -1.07 -15.50 -12.34
C ASP A 85 -0.66 -16.03 -13.73
N SER A 86 -1.61 -16.05 -14.67
CA SER A 86 -1.39 -16.50 -16.05
C SER A 86 -0.41 -15.65 -16.84
N ASP A 87 -0.20 -14.40 -16.44
CA ASP A 87 0.72 -13.45 -17.09
C ASP A 87 2.10 -13.45 -16.40
N GLY A 88 2.30 -14.32 -15.40
CA GLY A 88 3.55 -14.43 -14.66
C GLY A 88 3.76 -13.34 -13.61
N GLN A 89 2.71 -12.58 -13.27
CA GLN A 89 2.75 -11.54 -12.26
C GLN A 89 2.36 -12.10 -10.88
N VAL A 90 2.78 -11.43 -9.81
CA VAL A 90 2.43 -11.83 -8.44
C VAL A 90 0.92 -11.73 -8.23
N GLU A 91 0.25 -12.88 -8.03
CA GLU A 91 -1.21 -12.99 -7.96
C GLU A 91 -1.77 -12.51 -6.61
N ASN A 92 -1.71 -11.21 -6.37
CA ASN A 92 -2.23 -10.55 -5.16
C ASN A 92 -3.65 -9.99 -5.35
N ARG A 93 -4.22 -10.14 -6.53
CA ARG A 93 -5.57 -9.69 -6.90
C ARG A 93 -6.39 -10.86 -7.44
N LYS A 94 -7.69 -10.86 -7.18
CA LYS A 94 -8.62 -11.82 -7.78
C LYS A 94 -9.13 -11.29 -9.14
N PRO A 95 -9.47 -12.17 -10.10
CA PRO A 95 -10.07 -11.75 -11.36
C PRO A 95 -11.42 -11.03 -11.22
N LYS A 96 -12.18 -11.34 -10.15
CA LYS A 96 -13.51 -10.78 -9.84
C LYS A 96 -13.51 -9.95 -8.57
N ASP A 97 -12.44 -9.19 -8.40
CA ASP A 97 -12.25 -8.10 -7.44
C ASP A 97 -11.64 -8.38 -6.07
N GLY A 98 -10.91 -7.37 -5.60
CA GLY A 98 -10.27 -7.30 -4.28
C GLY A 98 -8.97 -8.10 -4.13
N PRO A 99 -8.33 -7.99 -2.95
CA PRO A 99 -7.08 -8.68 -2.66
C PRO A 99 -7.26 -10.20 -2.63
N HIS A 100 -6.30 -10.92 -3.19
CA HIS A 100 -6.22 -12.37 -3.08
C HIS A 100 -5.59 -12.77 -1.73
N LEU A 101 -6.30 -12.51 -0.62
CA LEU A 101 -5.81 -12.69 0.75
C LEU A 101 -5.20 -14.08 1.00
N GLN A 102 -5.79 -15.13 0.41
CA GLN A 102 -5.23 -16.48 0.51
C GLN A 102 -3.81 -16.57 -0.07
N ASN A 103 -3.50 -15.88 -1.16
CA ASN A 103 -2.16 -15.90 -1.75
C ASN A 103 -1.21 -15.04 -0.93
N ILE A 104 -1.67 -13.83 -0.57
CA ILE A 104 -0.94 -12.88 0.28
C ILE A 104 -0.49 -13.54 1.59
N ASN A 105 -1.31 -14.40 2.18
CA ASN A 105 -1.02 -15.07 3.46
C ASN A 105 -0.13 -16.30 3.29
N ASN A 106 -0.34 -17.06 2.22
CA ASN A 106 0.27 -18.37 2.08
C ASN A 106 1.63 -18.35 1.39
N PHE A 107 1.99 -17.27 0.69
CA PHE A 107 3.22 -17.20 -0.09
C PHE A 107 4.07 -15.99 0.32
N ALA A 108 5.38 -16.21 0.46
CA ALA A 108 6.32 -15.24 1.00
C ALA A 108 6.37 -13.95 0.16
N VAL A 109 6.61 -14.08 -1.15
CA VAL A 109 6.69 -12.95 -2.08
C VAL A 109 5.36 -12.20 -2.14
N ASN A 110 4.23 -12.90 -2.19
CA ASN A 110 2.90 -12.29 -2.20
C ASN A 110 2.68 -11.42 -0.96
N GLY A 111 3.07 -11.90 0.22
CA GLY A 111 3.05 -11.14 1.47
C GLY A 111 3.96 -9.91 1.44
N ALA A 112 5.20 -10.06 0.98
CA ALA A 112 6.15 -8.95 0.87
C ALA A 112 5.69 -7.87 -0.12
N VAL A 113 5.14 -8.25 -1.27
CA VAL A 113 4.58 -7.33 -2.27
C VAL A 113 3.33 -6.61 -1.75
N HIS A 114 2.49 -7.28 -0.93
CA HIS A 114 1.36 -6.63 -0.26
C HIS A 114 1.83 -5.51 0.68
N TYR A 115 2.86 -5.77 1.49
CA TYR A 115 3.45 -4.74 2.35
C TYR A 115 4.15 -3.63 1.56
N ALA A 116 4.82 -3.95 0.45
CA ALA A 116 5.38 -2.93 -0.43
C ALA A 116 4.29 -2.00 -0.98
N ASN A 117 3.12 -2.53 -1.36
CA ASN A 117 1.98 -1.72 -1.79
C ASN A 117 1.45 -0.81 -0.67
N ALA A 118 1.48 -1.24 0.59
CA ALA A 118 1.17 -0.38 1.73
C ALA A 118 2.07 0.86 1.75
N LEU A 119 3.38 0.67 1.57
CA LEU A 119 4.32 1.77 1.56
C LEU A 119 4.13 2.68 0.33
N LEU A 120 3.89 2.14 -0.86
CA LEU A 120 3.61 2.97 -2.05
C LEU A 120 2.39 3.89 -1.85
N HIS A 121 1.38 3.42 -1.13
CA HIS A 121 0.12 4.14 -0.93
C HIS A 121 0.21 5.20 0.17
N HIS A 122 0.97 4.94 1.23
CA HIS A 122 0.96 5.76 2.44
C HIS A 122 2.29 6.45 2.75
N THR A 123 3.27 6.37 1.84
CA THR A 123 4.56 7.05 1.96
C THR A 123 4.96 7.78 0.67
N SER A 124 5.98 8.62 0.79
CA SER A 124 6.64 9.29 -0.31
C SER A 124 7.54 8.36 -1.15
N TYR A 125 7.92 7.19 -0.61
CA TYR A 125 8.76 6.22 -1.32
C TYR A 125 8.07 5.71 -2.59
N THR A 126 8.83 5.68 -3.67
CA THR A 126 8.33 5.28 -5.00
C THR A 126 8.90 3.96 -5.47
N ASN A 127 9.95 3.47 -4.80
CA ASN A 127 10.77 2.32 -5.19
C ASN A 127 11.01 1.47 -3.94
N ILE A 128 10.53 0.21 -3.94
CA ILE A 128 10.59 -0.68 -2.79
C ILE A 128 11.08 -2.05 -3.25
N ILE A 129 11.87 -2.70 -2.40
CA ILE A 129 12.31 -4.08 -2.62
C ILE A 129 11.49 -5.01 -1.72
N ALA A 130 10.76 -5.92 -2.34
CA ALA A 130 10.00 -6.96 -1.67
C ALA A 130 10.75 -8.29 -1.77
N ILE A 131 11.02 -8.93 -0.63
CA ILE A 131 11.76 -10.19 -0.57
C ILE A 131 10.90 -11.25 0.11
N GLY A 132 10.63 -12.33 -0.60
CA GLY A 132 10.08 -13.54 0.00
C GLY A 132 11.19 -14.58 0.15
N MET A 133 11.25 -15.26 1.29
CA MET A 133 12.11 -16.43 1.44
C MET A 133 11.32 -17.59 2.04
N THR A 134 11.54 -18.78 1.49
CA THR A 134 10.93 -20.00 2.01
C THR A 134 11.93 -21.13 2.11
N GLY A 135 11.54 -22.23 2.74
CA GLY A 135 12.30 -23.46 2.70
C GLY A 135 11.68 -24.60 3.46
N TYR A 136 12.31 -25.76 3.36
CA TYR A 136 11.91 -27.00 4.02
C TYR A 136 13.15 -27.82 4.40
N LYS A 137 12.97 -28.79 5.29
CA LYS A 137 14.01 -29.81 5.56
C LYS A 137 13.82 -30.97 4.59
N ASN A 138 14.88 -31.34 3.89
CA ASN A 138 14.88 -32.55 3.06
C ASN A 138 14.98 -33.82 3.92
N GLU A 139 15.01 -34.99 3.28
CA GLU A 139 15.07 -36.30 3.96
C GLU A 139 16.30 -36.47 4.87
N GLN A 140 17.36 -35.70 4.63
CA GLN A 140 18.59 -35.68 5.42
C GLN A 140 18.55 -34.66 6.57
N GLY A 141 17.45 -33.94 6.74
CA GLY A 141 17.30 -32.87 7.73
C GLY A 141 17.99 -31.55 7.36
N LYS A 142 18.58 -31.45 6.16
CA LYS A 142 19.21 -30.23 5.65
C LYS A 142 18.14 -29.24 5.19
N ILE A 143 18.34 -27.96 5.51
CA ILE A 143 17.48 -26.88 5.03
C ILE A 143 17.76 -26.63 3.55
N GLU A 144 16.72 -26.72 2.73
CA GLU A 144 16.69 -26.23 1.36
C GLU A 144 15.80 -24.98 1.32
N HIS A 145 16.36 -23.87 0.86
CA HIS A 145 15.69 -22.57 0.83
C HIS A 145 15.57 -22.02 -0.58
N GLU A 146 14.61 -21.13 -0.77
CA GLU A 146 14.39 -20.38 -2.01
C GLU A 146 14.16 -18.90 -1.67
N ILE A 147 14.68 -18.00 -2.50
CA ILE A 147 14.57 -16.55 -2.33
C ILE A 147 13.94 -15.94 -3.58
N GLY A 148 12.97 -15.06 -3.39
CA GLY A 148 12.30 -14.31 -4.43
C GLY A 148 12.48 -12.83 -4.15
N VAL A 149 13.26 -12.13 -4.97
CA VAL A 149 13.52 -10.70 -4.85
C VAL A 149 12.76 -9.97 -5.95
N TYR A 150 11.89 -9.05 -5.53
CA TYR A 150 10.97 -8.33 -6.40
C TYR A 150 11.11 -6.82 -6.21
N TYR A 151 11.11 -6.10 -7.32
CA TYR A 151 11.05 -4.66 -7.37
C TYR A 151 9.59 -4.21 -7.50
N VAL A 152 9.13 -3.36 -6.59
CA VAL A 152 7.78 -2.82 -6.55
C VAL A 152 7.87 -1.30 -6.60
N SER A 153 7.23 -0.68 -7.58
CA SER A 153 7.34 0.76 -7.78
C SER A 153 6.04 1.43 -8.22
N LYS A 154 5.97 2.76 -8.08
CA LYS A 154 4.86 3.55 -8.64
C LYS A 154 4.80 3.46 -10.16
N SER A 155 5.95 3.41 -10.85
CA SER A 155 6.01 3.28 -12.31
C SER A 155 5.42 1.94 -12.79
N ASN A 156 5.55 0.89 -11.97
CA ASN A 156 5.02 -0.43 -12.24
C ASN A 156 3.59 -0.63 -11.68
N LEU A 157 2.91 0.46 -11.30
CA LEU A 157 1.54 0.43 -10.75
C LEU A 157 1.40 -0.51 -9.54
N GLY A 158 2.48 -0.65 -8.75
CA GLY A 158 2.53 -1.52 -7.58
C GLY A 158 2.64 -3.03 -7.88
N ALA A 159 2.81 -3.42 -9.14
CA ALA A 159 3.16 -4.80 -9.50
C ALA A 159 4.59 -5.13 -9.07
N GLY A 160 4.80 -6.37 -8.62
CA GLY A 160 6.12 -6.86 -8.28
C GLY A 160 6.81 -7.47 -9.50
N GLN A 161 7.92 -6.89 -9.92
CA GLN A 161 8.77 -7.41 -10.99
C GLN A 161 9.94 -8.19 -10.40
N LYS A 162 10.11 -9.46 -10.78
CA LYS A 162 11.24 -10.27 -10.30
C LYS A 162 12.58 -9.64 -10.74
N VAL A 163 13.51 -9.50 -9.81
CA VAL A 163 14.83 -8.89 -10.06
C VAL A 163 15.81 -9.90 -10.63
N ASP A 164 16.04 -11.00 -9.91
CA ASP A 164 16.84 -12.15 -10.34
C ASP A 164 16.70 -13.30 -9.32
N GLU A 165 17.43 -14.40 -9.55
CA GLU A 165 17.69 -15.47 -8.58
C GLU A 165 18.83 -15.11 -7.63
N TYR A 166 18.65 -15.45 -6.34
CA TYR A 166 19.64 -15.20 -5.29
C TYR A 166 19.76 -16.40 -4.36
N THR A 167 20.96 -16.65 -3.86
CA THR A 167 21.25 -17.74 -2.91
C THR A 167 21.35 -17.28 -1.46
N ASP A 168 21.62 -16.00 -1.24
CA ASP A 168 21.67 -15.33 0.07
C ASP A 168 21.28 -13.85 -0.06
N LEU A 169 21.35 -13.09 1.05
CA LEU A 169 21.03 -11.66 1.10
C LEU A 169 22.26 -10.74 0.96
N SER A 170 23.39 -11.24 0.42
CA SER A 170 24.65 -10.47 0.33
C SER A 170 24.56 -9.26 -0.60
N PHE A 171 23.60 -9.24 -1.52
CA PHE A 171 23.29 -8.09 -2.38
C PHE A 171 22.80 -6.87 -1.59
N LEU A 172 22.35 -7.05 -0.33
CA LEU A 172 21.99 -5.96 0.58
C LEU A 172 23.17 -5.42 1.39
N SER A 173 24.34 -6.06 1.32
CA SER A 173 25.52 -5.58 2.03
C SER A 173 25.96 -4.21 1.50
N PRO A 174 26.60 -3.36 2.33
CA PRO A 174 27.09 -2.05 1.88
C PRO A 174 27.99 -2.10 0.64
N LYS A 175 28.74 -3.20 0.48
CA LYS A 175 29.64 -3.41 -0.67
C LYS A 175 28.89 -3.67 -1.98
N ASN A 176 27.73 -4.33 -1.93
CA ASN A 176 27.02 -4.81 -3.11
C ASN A 176 25.76 -4.01 -3.44
N PHE A 177 25.23 -3.24 -2.49
CA PHE A 177 23.93 -2.59 -2.62
C PHE A 177 23.82 -1.65 -3.83
N ASN A 178 24.87 -0.86 -4.12
CA ASN A 178 24.85 0.04 -5.28
C ASN A 178 24.72 -0.73 -6.60
N SER A 179 25.48 -1.81 -6.78
CA SER A 179 25.40 -2.65 -7.98
C SER A 179 24.03 -3.34 -8.10
N PHE A 180 23.46 -3.76 -6.96
CA PHE A 180 22.11 -4.28 -6.90
C PHE A 180 21.07 -3.25 -7.36
N ILE A 181 21.15 -1.99 -6.88
CA ILE A 181 20.23 -0.93 -7.29
C ILE A 181 20.41 -0.52 -8.75
N GLU A 182 21.65 -0.48 -9.27
CA GLU A 182 21.90 -0.24 -10.70
C GLU A 182 21.18 -1.27 -11.57
N LYS A 183 21.22 -2.55 -11.18
CA LYS A 183 20.46 -3.60 -11.83
C LYS A 183 18.95 -3.42 -11.69
N VAL A 184 18.44 -3.06 -10.51
CA VAL A 184 17.01 -2.82 -10.30
C VAL A 184 16.52 -1.67 -11.21
N LYS A 185 17.34 -0.63 -11.39
CA LYS A 185 17.01 0.54 -12.23
C LYS A 185 16.89 0.21 -13.72
N THR A 186 17.42 -0.92 -14.20
CA THR A 186 17.25 -1.37 -15.61
C THR A 186 15.97 -2.17 -15.83
N LEU A 187 15.24 -2.51 -14.76
CA LEU A 187 13.99 -3.26 -14.84
C LEU A 187 12.84 -2.33 -15.21
N HIS A 188 12.19 -2.68 -16.31
CA HIS A 188 10.95 -2.04 -16.75
C HIS A 188 9.95 -3.11 -17.15
N LEU A 189 8.68 -2.88 -16.87
CA LEU A 189 7.61 -3.69 -17.43
C LEU A 189 7.45 -3.35 -18.92
N SER A 190 7.01 -4.34 -19.70
CA SER A 190 6.66 -4.10 -21.09
C SER A 190 5.43 -3.17 -21.17
N GLN A 191 5.26 -2.49 -22.31
CA GLN A 191 4.09 -1.64 -22.51
C GLN A 191 2.79 -2.44 -22.40
N ASP A 192 2.77 -3.67 -22.93
CA ASP A 192 1.62 -4.56 -22.88
C ASP A 192 1.28 -4.96 -21.43
N ASP A 193 2.29 -5.25 -20.59
CA ASP A 193 2.07 -5.55 -19.17
C ASP A 193 1.53 -4.32 -18.42
N LEU A 194 2.07 -3.14 -18.71
CA LEU A 194 1.60 -1.89 -18.12
C LEU A 194 0.15 -1.61 -18.50
N ASP A 195 -0.23 -1.84 -19.74
CA ASP A 195 -1.60 -1.58 -20.21
C ASP A 195 -2.59 -2.58 -19.61
N LYS A 196 -2.24 -3.88 -19.52
CA LYS A 196 -3.03 -4.86 -18.77
C LYS A 196 -3.21 -4.47 -17.30
N LEU A 197 -2.14 -4.00 -16.64
CA LEU A 197 -2.21 -3.53 -15.26
C LEU A 197 -3.10 -2.29 -15.14
N LYS A 198 -3.01 -1.33 -16.05
CA LYS A 198 -3.90 -0.15 -16.06
C LYS A 198 -5.36 -0.55 -16.20
N GLU A 199 -5.68 -1.41 -17.16
CA GLU A 199 -7.06 -1.90 -17.33
C GLU A 199 -7.57 -2.62 -16.08
N GLN A 200 -6.72 -3.42 -15.43
CA GLN A 200 -7.09 -4.05 -14.16
C GLN A 200 -7.35 -3.01 -13.07
N ARG A 201 -6.51 -1.98 -12.96
CA ARG A 201 -6.72 -0.89 -11.99
C ARG A 201 -7.98 -0.08 -12.28
N GLU A 202 -8.29 0.21 -13.53
CA GLU A 202 -9.52 0.89 -13.92
C GLU A 202 -10.75 0.07 -13.52
N ARG A 203 -10.75 -1.24 -13.79
CA ARG A 203 -11.82 -2.15 -13.33
C ARG A 203 -11.98 -2.15 -11.80
N GLU A 204 -10.88 -2.16 -11.05
CA GLU A 204 -10.89 -2.09 -9.58
C GLU A 204 -11.47 -0.77 -9.07
N ILE A 205 -11.13 0.35 -9.73
CA ILE A 205 -11.65 1.68 -9.39
C ILE A 205 -13.16 1.71 -9.63
N ASP A 206 -13.62 1.26 -10.80
CA ASP A 206 -15.04 1.23 -11.13
C ASP A 206 -15.85 0.41 -10.12
N ALA A 207 -15.36 -0.77 -9.77
CA ALA A 207 -16.05 -1.61 -8.80
C ALA A 207 -16.02 -1.05 -7.37
N SER A 208 -14.91 -0.40 -6.98
CA SER A 208 -14.82 0.31 -5.70
C SER A 208 -15.80 1.46 -5.64
N LEU A 209 -15.95 2.22 -6.73
CA LEU A 209 -16.93 3.30 -6.86
C LEU A 209 -18.38 2.78 -6.81
N VAL A 210 -18.67 1.67 -7.48
CA VAL A 210 -19.99 1.01 -7.42
C VAL A 210 -20.29 0.57 -5.99
N LYS A 211 -19.34 -0.06 -5.31
CA LYS A 211 -19.49 -0.50 -3.93
C LYS A 211 -19.72 0.69 -2.98
N LEU A 212 -18.94 1.75 -3.12
CA LEU A 212 -19.08 2.97 -2.33
C LEU A 212 -20.45 3.63 -2.54
N ASN A 213 -20.89 3.78 -3.79
CA ASN A 213 -22.20 4.35 -4.09
C ASN A 213 -23.34 3.52 -3.50
N ASN A 214 -23.26 2.19 -3.56
CA ASN A 214 -24.23 1.29 -2.96
C ASN A 214 -24.23 1.38 -1.42
N ASP A 215 -23.06 1.50 -0.80
CA ASP A 215 -22.92 1.66 0.65
C ASP A 215 -23.56 2.97 1.13
N ILE A 216 -23.28 4.09 0.46
CA ILE A 216 -23.90 5.38 0.75
C ILE A 216 -25.43 5.29 0.55
N TYR A 217 -25.91 4.65 -0.52
CA TYR A 217 -27.34 4.48 -0.75
C TYR A 217 -28.05 3.71 0.38
N GLN A 218 -27.41 2.67 0.92
CA GLN A 218 -28.01 1.82 1.95
C GLN A 218 -27.93 2.44 3.36
N ASN A 219 -26.82 3.10 3.67
CA ASN A 219 -26.49 3.50 5.04
C ASN A 219 -26.73 4.99 5.33
N GLU A 220 -26.60 5.86 4.32
CA GLU A 220 -26.76 7.30 4.49
C GLU A 220 -28.15 7.76 4.05
N LYS A 221 -28.97 8.15 5.03
CA LYS A 221 -30.35 8.59 4.80
C LYS A 221 -30.42 10.08 4.49
N GLY A 222 -31.34 10.45 3.62
CA GLY A 222 -31.60 11.85 3.27
C GLY A 222 -30.66 12.43 2.20
N LEU A 223 -29.93 11.58 1.47
CA LEU A 223 -29.13 11.97 0.30
C LEU A 223 -29.84 11.57 -1.00
N GLY A 224 -30.10 12.54 -1.87
CA GLY A 224 -30.51 12.28 -3.24
C GLY A 224 -29.36 11.68 -4.07
N GLU A 225 -29.66 11.20 -5.28
CA GLU A 225 -28.62 10.61 -6.15
C GLU A 225 -27.48 11.59 -6.46
N ASN A 226 -27.82 12.85 -6.75
CA ASN A 226 -26.84 13.91 -7.00
C ASN A 226 -25.97 14.22 -5.77
N ASP A 227 -26.57 14.22 -4.57
CA ASP A 227 -25.85 14.49 -3.32
C ASP A 227 -24.81 13.40 -3.02
N ARG A 228 -25.12 12.14 -3.32
CA ARG A 228 -24.15 11.04 -3.17
C ARG A 228 -22.93 11.25 -4.08
N VAL A 229 -23.15 11.65 -5.33
CA VAL A 229 -22.07 11.95 -6.27
C VAL A 229 -21.21 13.11 -5.75
N TYR A 230 -21.83 14.16 -5.22
CA TYR A 230 -21.11 15.30 -4.63
C TYR A 230 -20.31 14.92 -3.40
N LEU A 231 -20.85 14.07 -2.52
CA LEU A 231 -20.12 13.57 -1.36
C LEU A 231 -18.87 12.78 -1.77
N VAL A 232 -18.99 11.86 -2.74
CA VAL A 232 -17.85 11.10 -3.26
C VAL A 232 -16.81 12.03 -3.90
N ALA A 233 -17.23 12.95 -4.76
CA ALA A 233 -16.33 13.91 -5.40
C ALA A 233 -15.60 14.79 -4.37
N ALA A 234 -16.32 15.28 -3.37
CA ALA A 234 -15.79 16.08 -2.28
C ALA A 234 -14.72 15.34 -1.48
N SER A 235 -15.00 14.09 -1.10
CA SER A 235 -14.06 13.23 -0.36
C SER A 235 -12.78 13.01 -1.17
N ILE A 236 -12.90 12.67 -2.46
CA ILE A 236 -11.74 12.48 -3.34
C ILE A 236 -10.88 13.75 -3.40
N ILE A 237 -11.48 14.91 -3.66
CA ILE A 237 -10.75 16.18 -3.76
C ILE A 237 -10.04 16.51 -2.44
N ALA A 238 -10.72 16.31 -1.30
CA ALA A 238 -10.15 16.59 0.01
C ALA A 238 -8.99 15.64 0.36
N THR A 239 -9.03 14.38 -0.06
CA THR A 239 -7.96 13.39 0.23
C THR A 239 -6.77 13.45 -0.73
N ILE A 240 -6.85 14.12 -1.88
CA ILE A 240 -5.72 14.18 -2.83
C ILE A 240 -4.60 15.11 -2.33
N GLY A 241 -4.94 16.30 -1.82
CA GLY A 241 -3.95 17.32 -1.43
C GLY A 241 -3.07 17.82 -2.59
N ILE A 242 -2.06 18.61 -2.27
CA ILE A 242 -1.03 19.12 -3.21
C ILE A 242 0.32 19.17 -2.46
N PRO A 243 1.35 18.43 -2.92
CA PRO A 243 2.65 18.37 -2.24
C PRO A 243 3.22 19.75 -1.92
N GLY A 244 3.59 19.98 -0.66
CA GLY A 244 4.18 21.23 -0.16
C GLY A 244 3.22 22.42 -0.08
N LYS A 245 1.93 22.25 -0.41
CA LYS A 245 0.96 23.36 -0.45
C LYS A 245 -0.33 23.08 0.31
N VAL A 246 -0.94 21.93 0.05
CA VAL A 246 -2.22 21.54 0.67
C VAL A 246 -2.04 20.13 1.20
N SER A 247 -2.08 19.96 2.52
CA SER A 247 -2.04 18.63 3.11
C SER A 247 -3.30 17.85 2.73
N PRO A 248 -3.18 16.56 2.35
CA PRO A 248 -4.32 15.65 2.24
C PRO A 248 -5.20 15.69 3.49
N LEU A 249 -6.50 15.44 3.35
CA LEU A 249 -7.38 15.15 4.48
C LEU A 249 -7.08 13.74 5.00
N GLU A 250 -6.79 13.62 6.29
CA GLU A 250 -6.63 12.33 6.97
C GLU A 250 -7.88 11.96 7.76
N LYS A 251 -8.07 10.66 8.02
CA LYS A 251 -9.19 10.18 8.85
C LYS A 251 -9.20 10.80 10.25
N SER A 252 -8.02 11.03 10.82
CA SER A 252 -7.81 11.67 12.12
C SER A 252 -8.26 13.14 12.15
N ASP A 253 -8.41 13.78 10.99
CA ASP A 253 -8.90 15.15 10.88
C ASP A 253 -10.42 15.23 11.11
N LEU A 254 -11.17 14.16 10.80
CA LEU A 254 -12.62 14.09 10.92
C LEU A 254 -13.01 13.66 12.34
N LYS A 255 -13.33 14.66 13.17
CA LYS A 255 -13.55 14.50 14.62
C LYS A 255 -15.02 14.39 15.00
N SER A 256 -15.93 14.56 14.03
CA SER A 256 -17.38 14.60 14.26
C SER A 256 -17.77 15.63 15.34
N SER A 257 -17.15 16.81 15.28
CA SER A 257 -17.46 17.94 16.17
C SER A 257 -18.75 18.64 15.75
N SER A 258 -19.51 19.15 16.72
CA SER A 258 -20.64 20.07 16.49
C SER A 258 -20.23 21.54 16.52
N GLU A 259 -18.94 21.84 16.74
CA GLU A 259 -18.42 23.19 16.79
C GLU A 259 -18.48 23.85 15.39
N SER A 260 -19.04 25.06 15.34
CA SER A 260 -19.14 25.84 14.10
C SER A 260 -17.76 26.03 13.45
N GLY A 261 -17.65 25.67 12.16
CA GLY A 261 -16.40 25.73 11.40
C GLY A 261 -15.47 24.52 11.60
N ASN A 262 -15.83 23.60 12.50
CA ASN A 262 -15.08 22.37 12.81
C ASN A 262 -15.93 21.10 12.65
N THR A 263 -17.11 21.19 12.04
CA THR A 263 -17.84 19.99 11.60
C THR A 263 -17.04 19.27 10.52
N ASP A 264 -17.28 17.96 10.35
CA ASP A 264 -16.57 17.18 9.33
C ASP A 264 -16.80 17.74 7.91
N GLY A 265 -18.02 18.22 7.64
CA GLY A 265 -18.37 18.94 6.42
C GLY A 265 -17.57 20.24 6.24
N ASP A 266 -17.42 21.06 7.30
CA ASP A 266 -16.62 22.29 7.25
C ASP A 266 -15.14 22.00 6.95
N ILE A 267 -14.60 20.94 7.56
CA ILE A 267 -13.21 20.51 7.37
C ILE A 267 -12.98 20.09 5.91
N ILE A 268 -13.88 19.27 5.35
CA ILE A 268 -13.83 18.84 3.94
C ILE A 268 -13.92 20.06 3.01
N VAL A 269 -14.88 20.97 3.23
CA VAL A 269 -15.05 22.19 2.43
C VAL A 269 -13.78 23.05 2.45
N ARG A 270 -13.12 23.17 3.60
CA ARG A 270 -11.88 23.94 3.75
C ARG A 270 -10.74 23.33 2.93
N LYS A 271 -10.59 21.99 2.95
CA LYS A 271 -9.59 21.27 2.15
C LYS A 271 -9.86 21.42 0.65
N ILE A 272 -11.12 21.31 0.22
CA ILE A 272 -11.52 21.53 -1.18
C ILE A 272 -11.18 22.95 -1.63
N ARG A 273 -11.52 23.96 -0.82
CA ARG A 273 -11.19 25.36 -1.13
C ARG A 273 -9.68 25.54 -1.31
N ALA A 274 -8.88 25.06 -0.36
CA ALA A 274 -7.42 25.15 -0.44
C ALA A 274 -6.87 24.45 -1.69
N PHE A 275 -7.39 23.26 -2.02
CA PHE A 275 -7.01 22.53 -3.23
C PHE A 275 -7.35 23.30 -4.50
N LEU A 276 -8.57 23.84 -4.61
CA LEU A 276 -9.03 24.59 -5.79
C LEU A 276 -8.25 25.89 -5.97
N GLU A 277 -7.82 26.55 -4.89
CA GLU A 277 -7.07 27.79 -5.00
C GLU A 277 -5.73 27.61 -5.73
N GLU A 278 -5.07 26.49 -5.49
CA GLU A 278 -3.83 26.12 -6.18
C GLU A 278 -4.01 25.62 -7.61
N LYS A 279 -5.26 25.39 -8.06
CA LYS A 279 -5.54 25.05 -9.46
C LYS A 279 -5.65 26.29 -10.31
N LYS A 280 -5.12 26.19 -11.54
CA LYS A 280 -5.23 27.20 -12.60
C LYS A 280 -6.63 27.18 -13.23
N LEU A 281 -7.65 27.50 -12.42
CA LEU A 281 -9.05 27.59 -12.82
C LEU A 281 -9.56 29.03 -12.64
N PRO A 282 -10.46 29.52 -13.53
CA PRO A 282 -11.14 30.79 -13.31
C PRO A 282 -11.88 30.80 -11.96
N LYS A 283 -11.86 31.95 -11.28
CA LYS A 283 -12.49 32.12 -9.95
C LYS A 283 -13.95 31.67 -9.93
N GLU A 284 -14.72 32.06 -10.93
CA GLU A 284 -16.13 31.68 -11.09
C GLU A 284 -16.34 30.15 -11.11
N LYS A 285 -15.43 29.40 -11.74
CA LYS A 285 -15.49 27.93 -11.75
C LYS A 285 -15.15 27.35 -10.39
N LYS A 286 -14.16 27.89 -9.68
CA LYS A 286 -13.81 27.47 -8.32
C LYS A 286 -15.00 27.70 -7.38
N ASP A 287 -15.60 28.88 -7.44
CA ASP A 287 -16.75 29.27 -6.61
C ASP A 287 -17.98 28.40 -6.92
N LEU A 288 -18.23 28.08 -8.18
CA LEU A 288 -19.31 27.18 -8.59
C LEU A 288 -19.12 25.77 -8.00
N ILE A 289 -17.93 25.18 -8.16
CA ILE A 289 -17.62 23.85 -7.62
C ILE A 289 -17.78 23.85 -6.10
N LEU A 290 -17.18 24.85 -5.43
CA LEU A 290 -17.21 24.95 -3.99
C LEU A 290 -18.65 25.05 -3.46
N ARG A 291 -19.48 25.92 -4.06
CA ARG A 291 -20.88 26.09 -3.67
C ARG A 291 -21.68 24.81 -3.88
N THR A 292 -21.51 24.14 -5.03
CA THR A 292 -22.22 22.89 -5.32
C THR A 292 -21.92 21.81 -4.28
N LEU A 293 -20.65 21.62 -3.93
CA LEU A 293 -20.25 20.61 -2.94
C LEU A 293 -20.65 21.02 -1.51
N GLN A 294 -20.49 22.29 -1.16
CA GLN A 294 -20.79 22.80 0.18
C GLN A 294 -22.26 22.59 0.57
N ASN A 295 -23.20 22.82 -0.37
CA ASN A 295 -24.63 22.64 -0.11
C ASN A 295 -24.98 21.23 0.38
N THR A 296 -24.26 20.21 -0.09
CA THR A 296 -24.42 18.83 0.39
C THR A 296 -23.68 18.63 1.71
N LEU A 297 -22.40 19.05 1.77
CA LEU A 297 -21.50 18.74 2.89
C LEU A 297 -21.90 19.39 4.22
N THR A 298 -22.58 20.54 4.21
CA THR A 298 -22.97 21.26 5.44
C THR A 298 -24.38 20.95 5.92
N THR A 299 -25.04 19.91 5.39
CA THR A 299 -26.36 19.49 5.87
C THR A 299 -26.28 18.88 7.27
N GLU A 300 -27.34 19.06 8.08
CA GLU A 300 -27.39 18.53 9.45
C GLU A 300 -27.23 17.00 9.50
N ASN A 301 -27.79 16.28 8.52
CA ASN A 301 -27.72 14.81 8.48
C ASN A 301 -26.28 14.30 8.32
N ILE A 302 -25.48 14.95 7.47
CA ILE A 302 -24.07 14.59 7.27
C ILE A 302 -23.23 14.93 8.49
N ASN A 303 -23.50 16.07 9.13
CA ASN A 303 -22.71 16.58 10.28
C ASN A 303 -23.26 16.14 11.65
N LYS A 304 -24.19 15.18 11.66
CA LYS A 304 -24.73 14.66 12.92
C LYS A 304 -23.61 13.96 13.70
N VAL A 305 -23.34 14.46 14.89
CA VAL A 305 -22.38 13.89 15.83
C VAL A 305 -22.75 12.43 16.11
N THR A 306 -21.79 11.53 15.92
CA THR A 306 -21.93 10.11 16.23
C THR A 306 -20.73 9.67 17.04
N ASP A 307 -20.93 8.86 18.09
CA ASP A 307 -19.83 8.19 18.82
C ASP A 307 -19.08 7.15 17.98
N ARG A 308 -19.54 6.92 16.74
CA ARG A 308 -18.89 6.06 15.75
C ARG A 308 -17.98 6.91 14.89
N VAL A 309 -16.70 6.55 14.86
CA VAL A 309 -15.78 6.96 13.80
C VAL A 309 -16.37 6.44 12.49
N ARG A 310 -16.96 7.31 11.65
CA ARG A 310 -17.44 6.90 10.32
C ARG A 310 -16.23 6.43 9.49
N ALA A 311 -16.40 5.30 8.82
CA ALA A 311 -15.31 4.48 8.29
C ALA A 311 -14.54 5.18 7.18
#